data_AF-A0A3A0EWE0-F1
#
_entry.id   AF-A0A3A0EWE0-F1
#
_cell.length_a   1.000
_cell.length_b   1.000
_cell.length_c   1.000
_cell.angle_alpha   90.00
_cell.angle_beta   90.00
_cell.angle_gamma   90.00
#
_symmetry.space_group_name_H-M   'P 1'
#
loop_
_entity.id
_entity.type
_entity.pdbx_description
1 polymer ?
#
loop_
_entity_poly.entity_id
_entity_poly.type
_entity_poly.pdbx_seq_one_letter_code
_entity_poly.pdbx_strand_id
1 'polypeptide(L)' 'MATRRYKTSVGDSDGDVVEEVGAATNSDTIELTVDLATTQVVEGAGARGVTRAEVLAGLDRIRNKIIGGNWPPA' A
#
# COMPACT_ATOMS: atom_id res chain seq x y z
N MET A 1 4.68 19.34 -7.26
CA MET A 1 5.49 18.16 -6.92
C MET A 1 4.60 16.93 -7.01
N ALA A 2 5.07 15.87 -7.67
CA ALA A 2 4.33 14.62 -7.77
C ALA A 2 4.60 13.77 -6.52
N THR A 3 3.55 13.33 -5.81
CA THR A 3 3.73 12.33 -4.74
C THR A 3 3.90 10.95 -5.37
N ARG A 4 4.51 10.02 -4.62
CA ARG A 4 4.59 8.62 -5.02
C ARG A 4 3.61 7.81 -4.17
N ARG A 5 2.67 7.14 -4.83
CA ARG A 5 1.68 6.28 -4.18
C ARG A 5 2.13 4.83 -4.31
N TYR A 6 2.10 4.11 -3.20
CA TYR A 6 2.31 2.67 -3.15
C TYR A 6 0.98 1.97 -2.93
N LYS A 7 0.72 0.90 -3.70
CA LYS A 7 -0.49 0.09 -3.60
C LYS A 7 -0.14 -1.39 -3.48
N THR A 8 -0.85 -2.07 -2.59
CA THR A 8 -0.77 -3.53 -2.41
C THR A 8 -2.11 -4.07 -1.93
N SER A 9 -2.41 -5.32 -2.25
CA SER A 9 -3.58 -6.06 -1.83
C SER A 9 -3.24 -7.08 -0.74
N VAL A 10 -4.26 -7.66 -0.11
CA VAL A 10 -4.07 -8.82 0.77
C VAL A 10 -3.65 -10.01 -0.07
N GLY A 11 -2.58 -10.71 0.35
CA GLY A 11 -2.04 -11.89 -0.33
C GLY A 11 -0.92 -11.61 -1.34
N ASP A 12 -0.73 -10.34 -1.73
CA ASP A 12 0.37 -9.93 -2.61
C ASP A 12 1.75 -10.19 -1.98
N SER A 13 2.75 -10.45 -2.80
CA SER A 13 4.16 -10.53 -2.37
C SER A 13 4.83 -9.15 -2.39
N ASP A 14 6.04 -9.04 -1.85
CA ASP A 14 6.86 -7.82 -1.88
C ASP A 14 7.11 -7.31 -3.32
N GLY A 15 7.13 -8.22 -4.30
CA GLY A 15 7.33 -7.89 -5.72
C GLY A 15 6.10 -7.24 -6.38
N ASP A 16 4.92 -7.42 -5.79
CA ASP A 16 3.64 -7.02 -6.36
C ASP A 16 3.22 -5.60 -5.93
N VAL A 17 4.02 -4.92 -5.09
CA VAL A 17 3.78 -3.52 -4.72
C VAL A 17 3.90 -2.64 -5.96
N VAL A 18 2.79 -1.98 -6.31
CA VAL A 18 2.68 -1.08 -7.47
C VAL A 18 3.02 0.35 -7.05
N GLU A 19 3.83 1.03 -7.87
CA GLU A 19 4.17 2.44 -7.73
C GLU A 19 3.39 3.27 -8.75
N GLU A 20 2.71 4.31 -8.27
CA GLU A 20 1.91 5.23 -9.08
C GLU A 20 2.23 6.68 -8.76
N VAL A 21 1.92 7.58 -9.70
CA VAL A 21 1.95 9.03 -9.45
C VAL A 21 0.72 9.42 -8.64
N GLY A 22 0.94 10.01 -7.47
CA GLY A 22 -0.11 10.55 -6.63
C GLY A 22 -0.36 12.04 -6.86
N ALA A 23 -1.42 12.56 -6.25
CA ALA A 23 -1.73 13.98 -6.27
C ALA A 23 -0.71 14.78 -5.45
N ALA A 24 -0.46 16.03 -5.82
CA ALA A 24 0.35 16.91 -5.00
C ALA A 24 -0.29 17.08 -3.62
N THR A 25 0.45 16.78 -2.56
CA THR A 25 0.05 17.07 -1.18
C THR A 25 0.77 18.35 -0.71
N ASN A 26 0.30 18.93 0.39
CA ASN A 26 1.02 20.02 1.05
C ASN A 26 2.42 19.53 1.46
N SER A 27 3.43 20.42 1.44
CA SER A 27 4.78 20.03 1.87
C SER A 27 4.73 19.51 3.31
N ASP A 28 5.54 18.48 3.59
CA ASP A 28 5.80 17.92 4.93
C ASP A 28 4.74 16.94 5.51
N THR A 29 3.80 16.45 4.70
CA THR A 29 2.86 15.38 5.14
C THR A 29 3.17 14.00 4.54
N ILE A 30 3.07 12.96 5.37
CA ILE A 30 3.04 11.55 4.94
C ILE A 30 1.61 11.05 5.16
N GLU A 31 0.97 10.59 4.09
CA GLU A 31 -0.42 10.14 4.11
C GLU A 31 -0.52 8.62 3.87
N LEU A 32 -1.35 7.95 4.64
CA LEU A 32 -1.72 6.54 4.46
C LEU A 32 -3.23 6.44 4.27
N THR A 33 -3.65 5.79 3.19
CA THR A 33 -5.05 5.45 2.96
C THR A 33 -5.22 3.94 2.99
N VAL A 34 -6.13 3.46 3.84
CA VAL A 34 -6.53 2.05 3.91
C VAL A 34 -8.01 1.96 3.62
N ASP A 35 -8.38 1.34 2.51
CA ASP A 35 -9.79 1.08 2.20
C ASP A 35 -10.27 -0.14 2.98
N LEU A 36 -11.08 0.09 4.01
CA LEU A 36 -11.66 -0.97 4.84
C LEU A 36 -13.08 -1.37 4.42
N ALA A 37 -13.72 -0.59 3.54
CA ALA A 37 -15.12 -0.77 3.18
C ALA A 37 -15.28 -1.62 1.93
N THR A 38 -14.39 -1.46 0.95
CA THR A 38 -14.46 -2.18 -0.33
C THR A 38 -13.47 -3.33 -0.41
N THR A 39 -12.42 -3.32 0.42
CA THR A 39 -11.43 -4.40 0.43
C THR A 39 -12.02 -5.62 1.12
N GLN A 40 -12.49 -6.55 0.29
CA GLN A 40 -12.91 -7.87 0.72
C GLN A 40 -11.86 -8.89 0.32
N VAL A 41 -11.40 -9.67 1.30
CA VAL A 41 -10.56 -10.83 1.05
C VAL A 41 -11.49 -11.98 0.73
N VAL A 42 -11.36 -12.54 -0.48
CA VAL A 42 -12.09 -13.75 -0.87
C VAL A 42 -11.45 -14.92 -0.16
N GLU A 43 -12.21 -15.59 0.70
CA GLU A 43 -11.75 -16.74 1.47
C GLU A 43 -12.73 -17.89 1.25
N GLY A 44 -12.36 -18.80 0.35
CA GLY A 44 -13.23 -19.91 -0.08
C GLY A 44 -14.49 -19.42 -0.78
N ALA A 45 -15.66 -19.79 -0.27
CA ALA A 45 -16.96 -19.38 -0.80
C ALA A 45 -17.49 -18.05 -0.22
N GLY A 46 -16.72 -17.41 0.67
CA GLY A 46 -17.12 -16.20 1.38
C GLY A 46 -16.18 -15.02 1.13
N ALA A 47 -16.60 -13.87 1.62
CA ALA A 47 -15.83 -12.64 1.63
C ALA A 47 -15.80 -12.09 3.05
N ARG A 48 -14.62 -11.67 3.51
CA ARG A 48 -14.45 -10.99 4.80
C ARG A 48 -13.74 -9.66 4.64
N GLY A 49 -13.90 -8.80 5.63
CA GLY A 49 -13.12 -7.58 5.73
C GLY A 49 -11.63 -7.87 5.94
N VAL A 50 -10.81 -6.90 5.57
CA VAL A 50 -9.37 -6.91 5.87
C VAL A 50 -9.16 -6.80 7.37
N THR A 51 -8.30 -7.66 7.90
CA THR A 51 -7.90 -7.62 9.31
C THR A 51 -6.76 -6.64 9.52
N ARG A 52 -6.60 -6.14 10.76
CA ARG A 52 -5.47 -5.28 11.12
C ARG A 52 -4.11 -5.93 10.81
N ALA A 53 -3.97 -7.23 11.03
CA ALA A 53 -2.72 -7.96 10.77
C ALA A 53 -2.34 -7.92 9.28
N GLU A 54 -3.31 -8.03 8.38
CA GLU A 54 -3.08 -7.95 6.94
C GLU A 54 -2.73 -6.54 6.47
N VAL A 55 -3.32 -5.51 7.08
CA VAL A 55 -2.92 -4.12 6.84
C VAL A 55 -1.46 -3.92 7.23
N LEU A 56 -1.06 -4.38 8.43
CA LEU A 56 0.33 -4.26 8.90
C LEU A 56 1.30 -5.02 7.97
N ALA A 57 0.94 -6.24 7.55
CA ALA A 57 1.74 -6.99 6.58
C ALA A 57 1.84 -6.27 5.21
N GLY A 58 0.79 -5.56 4.78
CA GLY A 58 0.85 -4.68 3.60
C GLY A 58 1.79 -3.50 3.78
N LEU A 59 1.79 -2.87 4.95
CA LEU A 59 2.71 -1.77 5.26
C LEU A 59 4.17 -2.24 5.30
N ASP A 60 4.45 -3.42 5.83
CA ASP A 60 5.80 -4.00 5.83
C ASP A 60 6.28 -4.27 4.40
N ARG A 61 5.41 -4.75 3.51
CA ARG A 61 5.72 -4.93 2.08
C ARG A 61 6.05 -3.60 1.39
N ILE A 62 5.23 -2.58 1.62
CA ILE A 62 5.49 -1.22 1.09
C ILE A 62 6.81 -0.69 1.64
N ARG A 63 7.08 -0.85 2.94
CA ARG A 63 8.33 -0.45 3.56
C ARG A 63 9.54 -1.14 2.91
N ASN A 64 9.47 -2.45 2.68
CA ASN A 64 10.53 -3.21 2.01
C ASN A 64 10.76 -2.69 0.60
N LYS A 65 9.68 -2.41 -0.16
CA LYS A 65 9.77 -1.82 -1.50
C LYS A 65 10.47 -0.46 -1.48
N ILE A 66 10.16 0.39 -0.51
CA ILE A 66 10.79 1.70 -0.34
C ILE A 66 12.28 1.56 -0.03
N ILE A 67 12.65 0.64 0.86
CA ILE A 67 14.05 0.42 1.27
C ILE A 67 14.88 -0.18 0.13
N GLY A 68 14.32 -1.16 -0.60
CA GLY A 68 15.01 -1.86 -1.68
C GLY A 68 14.99 -1.12 -3.02
N GLY A 69 14.02 -0.22 -3.21
CA GLY A 69 13.87 0.58 -4.42
C GLY A 69 14.84 1.75 -4.47
N ASN A 70 15.13 2.22 -5.69
CA ASN A 70 15.89 3.46 -5.88
C ASN A 70 14.98 4.64 -5.50
N TRP A 71 15.06 5.08 -4.25
CA TRP A 71 14.39 6.28 -3.77
C TRP A 71 15.20 7.49 -4.24
N PRO A 72 14.69 8.30 -5.18
CA PRO A 72 15.49 9.36 -5.78
C PRO A 72 15.71 10.51 -4.78
N PRO A 73 16.86 11.22 -4.81
CA PRO A 73 16.81 12.65 -4.56
C PRO A 73 15.94 13.26 -5.66
N ALA A 74 14.93 14.02 -5.26
CA ALA A 74 14.01 14.72 -6.16
C ALA A 74 14.74 15.49 -7.28
#